data_AF-A0A4R5ARY0-F1
#
_entry.id   AF-A0A4R5ARY0-F1
#
_cell.length_a   1.000
_cell.length_b   1.000
_cell.length_c   1.000
_cell.angle_alpha   90.00
_cell.angle_beta   90.00
_cell.angle_gamma   90.00
#
_symmetry.space_group_name_H-M   'P 1'
#
loop_
_entity.id
_entity.type
_entity.pdbx_description
1 polymer ?
#
loop_
_entity_poly.entity_id
_entity_poly.type
_entity_poly.pdbx_seq_one_letter_code
_entity_poly.pdbx_strand_id
1 'polypeptide(L)'
;MFTHPYWKFKTEAIAEISSKKIFSLFENYLEKKDFIAADMARKFLQMGFTRARRYANHKSGRKYESGEKKVDKEVYPFSSGSSNKDNTVLEQETDALTNEKARAAAIFKHYWFLAKDYPQFIQQKDEFKKMYYH
;
A
#
# COMPACT_ATOMS: atom_id res chain seq x y z
N MET A 1 -3.23 -2.11 18.48
CA MET A 1 -2.90 -2.56 17.10
C MET A 1 -2.38 -1.35 16.32
N PHE A 2 -1.07 -1.12 16.30
CA PHE A 2 -0.46 0.11 15.77
C PHE A 2 0.76 -0.21 14.90
N THR A 3 0.54 -0.64 13.66
CA THR A 3 1.58 -0.75 12.61
C THR A 3 1.80 0.58 11.87
N HIS A 4 0.90 1.55 12.09
CA HIS A 4 0.97 2.91 11.55
C HIS A 4 2.29 3.68 11.81
N PRO A 5 2.95 3.61 12.99
CA PRO A 5 4.14 4.43 13.26
C PRO A 5 5.39 3.98 12.50
N TYR A 6 5.40 2.74 12.00
CA TYR A 6 6.54 2.17 11.28
C TYR A 6 6.46 2.38 9.78
N TRP A 7 5.36 2.92 9.25
CA TRP A 7 5.17 3.05 7.81
C TRP A 7 5.77 4.33 7.26
N LYS A 8 7.09 4.31 7.01
CA LYS A 8 7.87 5.45 6.49
C LYS A 8 8.62 5.03 5.22
N PHE A 9 8.76 5.96 4.27
CA PHE A 9 9.40 5.69 2.97
C PHE A 9 9.99 6.97 2.37
N LYS A 10 10.50 7.87 3.22
CA LYS A 10 11.11 9.12 2.73
C LYS A 10 12.34 8.83 1.88
N THR A 11 13.16 7.88 2.30
CA THR A 11 14.35 7.40 1.60
C THR A 11 14.29 5.88 1.44
N GLU A 12 15.16 5.33 0.59
CA GLU A 12 15.32 3.88 0.41
C GLU A 12 15.68 3.19 1.74
N ALA A 13 16.66 3.72 2.47
CA ALA A 13 17.09 3.17 3.75
C ALA A 13 15.96 3.17 4.80
N ILE A 14 15.12 4.21 4.83
CA ILE A 14 13.96 4.25 5.72
C ILE A 14 12.93 3.20 5.31
N ALA A 15 12.68 3.02 4.01
CA ALA A 15 11.74 2.02 3.51
C ALA A 15 12.18 0.60 3.88
N GLU A 16 13.48 0.32 3.86
CA GLU A 16 14.09 -0.94 4.30
C GLU A 16 13.82 -1.22 5.78
N ILE A 17 14.15 -0.26 6.66
CA ILE A 17 13.92 -0.38 8.11
C ILE A 17 12.42 -0.56 8.40
N SER A 18 11.58 0.23 7.73
CA SER A 18 10.13 0.17 7.86
C SER A 18 9.55 -1.17 7.43
N SER A 19 9.95 -1.68 6.26
CA SER A 19 9.44 -2.95 5.72
C SER A 19 9.87 -4.13 6.60
N LYS A 20 11.14 -4.17 7.01
CA LYS A 20 11.65 -5.17 7.96
C LYS A 20 10.87 -5.17 9.27
N LYS A 21 10.61 -3.99 9.85
CA LYS A 21 9.88 -3.89 11.12
C LYS A 21 8.43 -4.36 10.99
N ILE A 22 7.75 -3.99 9.91
CA ILE A 22 6.37 -4.43 9.64
C ILE A 22 6.33 -5.95 9.40
N PHE A 23 7.29 -6.49 8.66
CA PHE A 23 7.38 -7.94 8.42
C PHE A 23 7.66 -8.73 9.70
N SER A 24 8.56 -8.26 10.56
CA SER A 24 8.78 -8.87 11.88
C SER A 24 7.51 -8.84 12.73
N LEU A 25 6.73 -7.76 12.72
CA LEU A 25 5.43 -7.72 13.41
C LEU A 25 4.45 -8.74 12.83
N PHE A 26 4.41 -8.87 11.50
CA PHE A 26 3.60 -9.88 10.82
C PHE A 26 3.94 -11.30 11.29
N GLU A 27 5.22 -11.67 11.33
CA GLU A 27 5.67 -12.98 11.83
C GLU A 27 5.25 -13.20 13.29
N ASN A 28 5.49 -12.22 14.16
CA ASN A 28 5.06 -12.28 15.56
C ASN A 28 3.54 -12.45 15.74
N TYR A 29 2.72 -11.88 14.85
CA TYR A 29 1.27 -12.06 14.88
C TYR A 29 0.85 -13.44 14.40
N LEU A 30 1.53 -13.99 13.38
CA LEU A 30 1.30 -15.36 12.93
C LEU A 30 1.62 -16.38 14.03
N GLU A 31 2.73 -16.21 14.74
CA GLU A 31 3.11 -17.07 15.88
C GLU A 31 2.04 -17.08 16.98
N LYS A 32 1.42 -15.92 17.22
CA LYS A 32 0.33 -15.75 18.20
C LYS A 32 -1.04 -16.18 17.67
N LYS A 33 -1.13 -16.67 16.43
CA LYS A 33 -2.38 -16.98 15.72
C LYS A 33 -3.37 -15.80 15.65
N ASP A 34 -2.85 -14.57 15.64
CA ASP A 34 -3.64 -13.35 15.45
C ASP A 34 -3.70 -12.99 13.96
N PHE A 35 -4.58 -13.68 13.23
CA PHE A 35 -4.71 -13.52 11.79
C PHE A 35 -5.06 -12.09 11.37
N ILE A 36 -5.95 -11.41 12.12
CA ILE A 36 -6.38 -10.05 11.77
C ILE A 36 -5.19 -9.08 11.90
N ALA A 37 -4.37 -9.22 12.95
CA ALA A 37 -3.15 -8.43 13.09
C ALA A 37 -2.10 -8.73 12.01
N ALA A 38 -1.93 -10.00 11.66
CA ALA A 38 -1.07 -10.40 10.55
C ALA A 38 -1.55 -9.80 9.21
N ASP A 39 -2.82 -9.92 8.85
CA ASP A 39 -3.35 -9.36 7.60
C ASP A 39 -3.25 -7.82 7.56
N MET A 40 -3.44 -7.15 8.70
CA MET A 40 -3.21 -5.71 8.79
C MET A 40 -1.75 -5.35 8.52
N ALA A 41 -0.79 -6.02 9.16
CA ALA A 41 0.63 -5.80 8.89
C ALA A 41 0.99 -6.02 7.41
N ARG A 42 0.48 -7.10 6.79
CA ARG A 42 0.62 -7.36 5.36
C ARG A 42 0.02 -6.24 4.48
N LYS A 43 -1.15 -5.70 4.85
CA LYS A 43 -1.78 -4.56 4.17
C LYS A 43 -0.91 -3.30 4.26
N PHE A 44 -0.22 -3.05 5.37
CA PHE A 44 0.71 -1.91 5.46
C PHE A 44 1.89 -2.03 4.49
N LEU A 45 2.40 -3.24 4.24
CA LEU A 45 3.42 -3.47 3.21
C LEU A 45 2.88 -3.13 1.81
N GLN A 46 1.67 -3.58 1.48
CA GLN A 46 1.00 -3.24 0.22
C GLN A 46 0.77 -1.73 0.06
N MET A 47 0.30 -1.07 1.12
CA MET A 47 0.10 0.37 1.11
C MET A 47 1.42 1.11 0.91
N GLY A 48 2.53 0.64 1.52
CA GLY A 48 3.86 1.22 1.29
C GLY A 48 4.34 1.10 -0.15
N PHE A 49 4.15 -0.05 -0.77
CA PHE A 49 4.45 -0.24 -2.19
C PHE A 49 3.65 0.75 -3.06
N THR A 50 2.33 0.77 -2.91
CA THR A 50 1.45 1.61 -3.76
C THR A 50 1.73 3.10 -3.57
N ARG A 51 1.93 3.55 -2.33
CA ARG A 51 2.20 4.96 -2.04
C ARG A 51 3.58 5.38 -2.53
N ALA A 52 4.63 4.60 -2.28
CA ALA A 52 5.96 4.88 -2.81
C ALA A 52 5.96 4.91 -4.35
N ARG A 53 5.27 3.97 -5.00
CA ARG A 53 5.16 3.93 -6.47
C ARG A 53 4.45 5.16 -7.03
N ARG A 54 3.40 5.66 -6.36
CA ARG A 54 2.74 6.91 -6.75
C ARG A 54 3.71 8.10 -6.75
N TYR A 55 4.54 8.23 -5.71
CA TYR A 55 5.53 9.32 -5.62
C TYR A 55 6.72 9.12 -6.56
N ALA A 56 7.03 7.89 -6.94
CA ALA A 56 8.00 7.62 -8.00
C ALA A 56 7.49 8.10 -9.36
N ASN A 57 6.22 7.84 -9.67
CA ASN A 57 5.58 8.24 -10.93
C ASN A 57 5.32 9.75 -11.01
N HIS A 58 4.90 10.38 -9.91
CA HIS A 58 4.59 11.81 -9.85
C HIS A 58 5.11 12.40 -8.53
N LYS A 59 6.21 13.17 -8.56
CA LYS A 59 6.84 13.72 -7.34
C LYS A 59 5.91 14.62 -6.55
N SER A 60 5.08 15.41 -7.25
CA SER A 60 4.05 16.28 -6.66
C SER A 60 2.90 15.52 -6.00
N GLY A 61 2.79 14.21 -6.24
CA GLY A 61 1.66 13.38 -5.86
C GLY A 61 0.39 13.62 -6.68
N ARG A 62 0.34 14.62 -7.56
CA ARG A 62 -0.82 14.86 -8.42
C ARG A 62 -0.74 13.96 -9.66
N LYS A 63 -1.83 13.24 -9.94
CA LYS A 63 -1.95 12.38 -11.13
C LYS A 63 -2.59 13.12 -12.31
N TYR A 64 -3.48 14.05 -12.01
CA TYR A 64 -4.28 14.76 -13.01
C TYR A 64 -3.92 16.25 -12.97
N GLU A 65 -4.00 16.90 -14.13
CA GLU A 65 -3.95 18.36 -14.20
C GLU A 65 -5.11 18.99 -13.42
N SER A 66 -4.85 20.19 -12.91
CA SER A 66 -5.88 21.04 -12.32
C SER A 66 -6.73 21.61 -13.45
N GLY A 67 -7.85 20.96 -13.74
CA GLY A 67 -8.89 21.46 -14.64
C GLY A 67 -10.04 22.11 -13.87
N GLU A 68 -10.96 22.73 -14.60
CA GLU A 68 -12.22 23.22 -14.04
C GLU A 68 -12.98 22.08 -13.34
N LYS A 69 -13.52 22.36 -12.15
CA LYS A 69 -14.39 21.40 -11.48
C LYS A 69 -15.63 21.23 -12.34
N LYS A 70 -15.77 20.07 -12.99
CA LYS A 70 -17.05 19.66 -13.55
C LYS A 70 -18.00 19.44 -12.36
N VAL A 71 -18.77 20.47 -12.07
CA VAL A 71 -20.03 20.37 -11.34
C VAL A 71 -20.93 19.48 -12.21
N ASP A 72 -21.84 18.72 -11.62
CA ASP A 72 -22.76 17.79 -12.31
C ASP A 72 -22.24 16.35 -12.39
N LYS A 73 -22.10 15.72 -11.22
CA LYS A 73 -22.41 14.29 -11.10
C LYS A 73 -23.33 14.10 -9.91
N GLU A 74 -24.53 13.58 -10.16
CA GLU A 74 -25.42 13.08 -9.10
C GLU A 74 -24.61 12.27 -8.10
N VAL A 75 -24.70 12.67 -6.85
CA VAL A 75 -23.92 12.11 -5.75
C VAL A 75 -24.51 10.73 -5.43
N TYR A 76 -23.84 9.67 -5.86
CA TYR A 76 -24.05 8.36 -5.23
C TYR A 76 -23.74 8.52 -3.73
N PRO A 77 -24.58 8.00 -2.82
CA PRO A 77 -24.67 8.47 -1.44
C PRO A 77 -23.41 8.26 -0.57
N PHE A 78 -22.37 7.58 -1.06
CA PHE A 78 -21.19 7.25 -0.27
C PHE A 78 -19.81 7.55 -0.90
N SER A 79 -19.67 7.84 -2.20
CA SER A 79 -18.41 8.35 -2.81
C SER A 79 -18.57 8.64 -4.30
N SER A 80 -18.22 9.85 -4.75
CA SER A 80 -18.23 10.25 -6.17
C SER A 80 -16.85 10.11 -6.86
N GLY A 81 -15.86 9.48 -6.21
CA GLY A 81 -14.50 9.38 -6.73
C GLY A 81 -13.79 10.74 -6.83
N SER A 82 -12.66 10.81 -7.53
CA SER A 82 -11.95 12.09 -7.73
C SER A 82 -12.67 12.94 -8.78
N SER A 83 -12.98 14.19 -8.44
CA SER A 83 -13.54 15.18 -9.38
C SER A 83 -12.66 15.43 -10.61
N ASN A 84 -11.38 15.07 -10.54
CA ASN A 84 -10.41 15.26 -11.61
C ASN A 84 -10.15 13.97 -12.42
N LYS A 85 -10.94 12.90 -12.22
CA LYS A 85 -10.72 11.60 -12.90
C LYS A 85 -10.72 11.72 -14.42
N ASP A 86 -11.52 12.64 -14.95
CA ASP A 86 -11.68 12.86 -16.39
C ASP A 86 -10.71 13.92 -16.95
N ASN A 87 -9.83 14.48 -16.10
CA ASN A 87 -8.81 15.44 -16.53
C ASN A 87 -7.61 14.72 -17.15
N THR A 88 -6.80 15.46 -17.91
CA THR A 88 -5.55 14.98 -18.49
C THR A 88 -4.65 14.36 -17.41
N VAL A 89 -4.17 13.14 -17.67
CA VAL A 89 -3.19 12.48 -16.82
C VAL A 89 -1.84 13.13 -17.07
N LEU A 90 -1.20 13.59 -16.00
CA LEU A 90 0.15 14.13 -16.06
C LEU A 90 1.12 13.03 -16.53
N GLU A 91 2.10 13.42 -17.33
CA GLU A 91 3.18 12.52 -17.71
C GLU A 91 3.92 12.03 -16.46
N GLN A 92 4.45 10.81 -16.54
CA GLN A 92 5.29 10.29 -15.47
C GLN A 92 6.64 10.99 -15.50
N GLU A 93 7.27 11.11 -14.33
CA GLU A 93 8.65 11.58 -14.24
C GLU A 93 9.57 10.71 -15.11
N THR A 94 10.54 11.34 -15.77
CA THR A 94 11.51 10.63 -16.63
C THR A 94 12.34 9.59 -15.85
N ASP A 95 12.52 9.82 -14.55
CA ASP A 95 13.23 8.94 -13.61
C ASP A 95 12.28 8.01 -12.82
N ALA A 96 11.01 7.88 -13.20
CA ALA A 96 9.98 7.16 -12.43
C ALA A 96 10.29 5.68 -12.14
N LEU A 97 11.21 5.07 -12.89
CA LEU A 97 11.65 3.69 -12.70
C LEU A 97 12.91 3.56 -11.84
N THR A 98 13.75 4.59 -11.77
CA THR A 98 15.11 4.53 -11.18
C THR A 98 15.28 5.41 -9.95
N ASN A 99 14.39 6.38 -9.74
CA ASN A 99 14.46 7.29 -8.60
C ASN A 99 14.34 6.57 -7.24
N GLU A 100 14.72 7.27 -6.18
CA GLU A 100 14.74 6.70 -4.82
C GLU A 100 13.37 6.17 -4.37
N LYS A 101 12.27 6.77 -4.84
CA LYS A 101 10.92 6.28 -4.54
C LYS A 101 10.59 4.98 -5.27
N ALA A 102 11.12 4.78 -6.48
CA ALA A 102 11.00 3.52 -7.20
C ALA A 102 11.74 2.40 -6.45
N ARG A 103 12.94 2.67 -5.94
CA ARG A 103 13.71 1.75 -5.09
C ARG A 103 12.98 1.43 -3.78
N ALA A 104 12.49 2.45 -3.08
CA ALA A 104 11.65 2.26 -1.89
C ALA A 104 10.40 1.42 -2.19
N ALA A 105 9.74 1.63 -3.34
CA ALA A 105 8.59 0.83 -3.74
C ALA A 105 8.96 -0.65 -3.97
N ALA A 106 10.12 -0.92 -4.58
CA ALA A 106 10.60 -2.28 -4.81
C ALA A 106 10.82 -3.03 -3.48
N ILE A 107 11.37 -2.37 -2.47
CA ILE A 107 11.56 -2.94 -1.12
C ILE A 107 10.21 -3.34 -0.50
N PHE A 108 9.23 -2.43 -0.47
CA PHE A 108 7.90 -2.77 0.06
C PHE A 108 7.22 -3.88 -0.73
N LYS A 109 7.40 -3.90 -2.07
CA LYS A 109 6.84 -4.95 -2.92
C LYS A 109 7.43 -6.30 -2.56
N HIS A 110 8.75 -6.39 -2.36
CA HIS A 110 9.42 -7.61 -1.96
C HIS A 110 8.82 -8.18 -0.67
N TYR A 111 8.79 -7.39 0.40
CA TYR A 111 8.22 -7.82 1.69
C TYR A 111 6.72 -8.12 1.62
N TRP A 112 5.95 -7.35 0.85
CA TRP A 112 4.53 -7.62 0.66
C TRP A 112 4.31 -8.99 0.02
N PHE A 113 5.09 -9.35 -0.99
CA PHE A 113 4.99 -10.65 -1.65
C PHE A 113 5.43 -11.79 -0.72
N LEU A 114 6.52 -11.61 0.02
CA LEU A 114 6.94 -12.56 1.06
C LEU A 114 5.80 -12.83 2.07
N ALA A 115 5.16 -11.78 2.59
CA ALA A 115 4.06 -11.92 3.55
C ALA A 115 2.79 -12.50 2.92
N LYS A 116 2.48 -12.15 1.66
CA LYS A 116 1.32 -12.67 0.92
C LYS A 116 1.44 -14.17 0.68
N ASP A 117 2.63 -14.64 0.34
CA ASP A 117 2.92 -16.02 -0.04
C ASP A 117 3.44 -16.85 1.14
N TYR A 118 3.40 -16.31 2.36
CA TYR A 118 3.85 -16.98 3.56
C TYR A 118 2.92 -18.16 3.92
N PRO A 119 3.42 -19.41 4.00
CA PRO A 119 2.56 -20.59 4.15
C PRO A 119 1.63 -20.54 5.35
N GLN A 120 2.13 -20.12 6.52
CA GLN A 120 1.33 -20.01 7.74
C GLN A 120 0.22 -18.95 7.62
N PHE A 121 0.45 -17.88 6.86
CA PHE A 121 -0.58 -16.85 6.62
C PHE A 121 -1.69 -17.37 5.71
N ILE A 122 -1.34 -18.12 4.66
CA ILE A 122 -2.31 -18.75 3.76
C ILE A 122 -3.20 -19.71 4.57
N GLN A 123 -2.59 -20.55 5.41
CA GLN A 123 -3.32 -21.46 6.28
C GLN A 123 -4.29 -20.72 7.21
N GLN A 124 -3.80 -19.74 7.99
CA GLN A 124 -4.65 -18.97 8.92
C GLN A 124 -5.76 -18.20 8.20
N LYS A 125 -5.50 -17.71 6.97
CA LYS A 125 -6.51 -17.06 6.14
C LYS A 125 -7.64 -18.01 5.75
N ASP A 126 -7.30 -19.24 5.37
CA ASP A 126 -8.30 -20.23 4.99
C ASP A 126 -9.10 -20.73 6.22
N GLU A 127 -8.44 -20.90 7.37
CA GLU A 127 -9.11 -21.16 8.65
C GLU A 127 -10.07 -20.02 9.03
N PHE A 128 -9.64 -18.77 8.94
CA PHE A 128 -10.48 -17.60 9.20
C PHE A 128 -11.67 -17.53 8.25
N LYS A 129 -11.47 -17.79 6.95
CA LYS A 129 -12.57 -17.83 5.98
C LYS A 129 -13.62 -18.88 6.35
N LYS A 130 -13.18 -20.11 6.64
CA LYS A 130 -14.07 -21.20 7.06
C LYS A 130 -14.85 -20.85 8.32
N MET A 131 -14.31 -20.04 9.23
CA MET A 131 -14.99 -19.67 10.46
C MET A 131 -16.09 -18.61 10.27
N TYR A 132 -15.88 -17.61 9.40
CA TYR A 132 -16.74 -16.42 9.31
C TYR A 132 -17.58 -16.31 8.04
N TYR A 133 -17.25 -17.07 6.99
CA TYR A 133 -17.97 -17.04 5.71
C TYR A 133 -18.50 -18.45 5.45
N HIS A 134 -19.75 -18.69 5.85
CA HIS A 134 -20.54 -19.88 5.52
C HIS A 134 -21.61 -19.50 4.51
#